data_AF-A0A2A9GMS1-F1
#
_entry.id   AF-A0A2A9GMS1-F1
#
_cell.length_a   1.000
_cell.length_b   1.000
_cell.length_c   1.000
_cell.angle_alpha   90.00
_cell.angle_beta   90.00
_cell.angle_gamma   90.00
#
_symmetry.space_group_name_H-M   'P 1'
#
loop_
_entity.id
_entity.type
_entity.pdbx_description
1 polymer ?
#
loop_
_entity_poly.entity_id
_entity_poly.type
_entity_poly.pdbx_seq_one_letter_code
_entity_poly.pdbx_strand_id
1 'polypeptide(L)' 'MTEKKMGRPRTDTEAVTVRLPRETIRALDELRKLEEDLPTRPEMIRRILDAHLKQD' A
#
# COMPACT_ATOMS: atom_id res chain seq x y z
N MET A 1 -15.11 12.74 31.72
CA MET A 1 -14.02 12.93 30.74
C MET A 1 -14.20 11.87 29.68
N THR A 2 -14.69 12.22 28.50
CA THR A 2 -14.98 11.26 27.42
C THR A 2 -13.67 10.76 26.81
N GLU A 3 -13.38 9.48 27.03
CA GLU A 3 -12.31 8.76 26.36
C GLU A 3 -12.57 8.79 24.85
N LYS A 4 -11.82 9.65 24.15
CA LYS A 4 -11.83 9.71 22.70
C LYS A 4 -11.20 8.39 22.23
N LYS A 5 -12.02 7.38 21.94
CA LYS A 5 -11.57 6.14 21.30
C LYS A 5 -10.76 6.57 20.09
N MET A 6 -9.44 6.39 20.14
CA MET A 6 -8.55 6.49 18.97
C MET A 6 -8.84 5.30 18.05
N GLY A 7 -10.08 5.19 17.58
CA GLY A 7 -10.39 4.50 16.35
C GLY A 7 -9.75 5.31 15.24
N ARG A 8 -9.04 4.63 14.33
CA ARG A 8 -8.49 5.27 13.13
C ARG A 8 -9.61 6.07 12.46
N PRO A 9 -9.32 7.27 11.90
CA PRO A 9 -10.28 7.98 11.08
C PRO A 9 -10.97 6.99 10.14
N ARG A 10 -12.28 7.10 9.94
CA ARG A 10 -12.99 6.33 8.91
C ARG A 10 -12.52 6.84 7.55
N THR A 11 -11.33 6.44 7.14
CA THR A 11 -10.87 6.54 5.77
C THR A 11 -11.67 5.51 4.99
N ASP A 12 -12.19 5.88 3.83
CA ASP A 12 -12.92 5.00 2.90
C ASP A 12 -11.96 3.99 2.25
N THR A 13 -11.32 3.18 3.08
CA THR A 13 -10.26 2.24 2.71
C THR A 13 -10.38 0.99 3.55
N GLU A 14 -10.42 -0.16 2.89
CA GLU A 14 -10.43 -1.47 3.53
C GLU A 14 -9.07 -2.15 3.37
N ALA A 15 -8.65 -2.91 4.39
CA ALA A 15 -7.41 -3.67 4.32
C ALA A 15 -7.61 -4.96 3.49
N VAL A 16 -6.74 -5.19 2.52
CA VAL A 16 -6.75 -6.42 1.70
C VAL A 16 -5.54 -7.28 2.05
N THR A 17 -5.77 -8.54 2.41
CA THR A 17 -4.70 -9.52 2.63
C THR A 17 -4.54 -10.39 1.40
N VAL A 18 -3.36 -10.33 0.74
CA VAL A 18 -3.04 -11.13 -0.45
C VAL A 18 -1.79 -11.96 -0.19
N ARG A 19 -1.82 -13.23 -0.58
CA ARG A 19 -0.61 -14.08 -0.62
C ARG A 19 0.00 -13.99 -2.01
N LEU A 20 1.24 -13.52 -2.08
CA LEU A 20 1.99 -13.39 -3.32
C LEU A 20 3.19 -14.35 -3.33
N PRO A 21 3.64 -14.81 -4.51
CA PRO A 21 4.90 -15.51 -4.66
C PRO A 21 6.07 -14.71 -4.06
N ARG A 22 7.06 -15.41 -3.51
CA ARG A 22 8.24 -14.76 -2.88
C ARG A 22 9.02 -13.92 -3.89
N GLU A 23 9.08 -14.36 -5.14
CA GLU A 23 9.70 -13.61 -6.24
C GLU A 23 9.00 -12.26 -6.50
N THR A 24 7.67 -12.22 -6.45
CA THR A 24 6.90 -10.99 -6.62
C THR A 24 7.17 -10.01 -5.48
N ILE A 25 7.26 -10.51 -4.24
CA ILE A 25 7.63 -9.67 -3.09
C ILE A 25 9.04 -9.09 -3.25
N ARG A 26 10.00 -9.89 -3.74
CA ARG A 26 11.36 -9.40 -4.04
C ARG A 26 11.36 -8.33 -5.11
N ALA A 27 10.65 -8.56 -6.22
CA ALA A 27 10.52 -7.56 -7.28
C ALA A 27 9.92 -6.25 -6.76
N LEU A 28 8.89 -6.32 -5.91
CA LEU A 28 8.31 -5.15 -5.27
C LEU A 28 9.32 -4.41 -4.37
N ASP A 29 10.13 -5.13 -3.61
CA ASP A 29 11.16 -4.54 -2.76
C ASP A 29 12.29 -3.89 -3.57
N GLU A 30 12.67 -4.45 -4.72
CA GLU A 30 13.64 -3.82 -5.64
C GLU A 30 13.05 -2.56 -6.27
N LEU A 31 11.80 -2.60 -6.74
CA LEU A 31 11.11 -1.42 -7.28
C LEU A 31 11.04 -0.28 -6.24
N ARG A 32 10.75 -0.60 -4.97
CA ARG A 32 10.71 0.41 -3.90
C ARG A 32 12.03 1.16 -3.74
N LYS A 33 13.17 0.48 -3.95
CA LYS A 33 14.51 1.10 -3.80
C LYS A 33 14.84 2.08 -4.91
N LEU A 34 14.11 2.03 -6.03
CA LEU A 34 14.31 2.95 -7.15
C LEU A 34 13.58 4.29 -6.95
N GLU A 35 12.60 4.32 -6.04
CA GLU A 35 11.83 5.52 -5.73
C GLU A 35 12.58 6.38 -4.70
N GLU A 36 12.62 7.69 -4.93
CA GLU A 36 13.36 8.64 -4.08
C GLU A 36 12.85 8.68 -2.63
N ASP A 37 11.55 8.47 -2.42
CA ASP A 37 10.92 8.50 -1.09
C ASP A 37 10.90 7.13 -0.38
N LEU A 38 11.42 6.08 -1.03
CA LEU A 38 11.46 4.69 -0.52
C LEU A 38 10.10 4.27 0.10
N PRO A 39 9.02 4.22 -0.70
CA PRO A 39 7.67 3.99 -0.19
C PRO A 39 7.57 2.67 0.57
N THR A 40 6.59 2.52 1.45
CA THR A 40 6.34 1.21 2.09
C THR A 40 5.79 0.20 1.08
N ARG A 41 5.82 -1.11 1.40
CA ARG A 41 5.21 -2.12 0.50
C ARG A 41 3.73 -1.83 0.20
N PRO A 42 2.87 -1.51 1.18
CA PRO A 42 1.50 -1.11 0.91
C PRO A 42 1.39 0.13 0.03
N GLU A 43 2.23 1.15 0.24
CA GLU A 43 2.23 2.37 -0.60
C GLU A 43 2.61 2.05 -2.05
N MET A 44 3.64 1.23 -2.25
CA MET A 44 4.07 0.85 -3.60
C MET A 44 3.00 0.04 -4.35
N ILE A 45 2.31 -0.86 -3.64
CA ILE A 45 1.18 -1.60 -4.21
C ILE A 45 0.06 -0.63 -4.63
N ARG A 46 -0.25 0.39 -3.82
CA ARG A 46 -1.24 1.41 -4.19
C ARG A 46 -0.82 2.18 -5.44
N ARG A 47 0.44 2.62 -5.55
CA ARG A 47 0.94 3.31 -6.75
C ARG A 47 0.80 2.46 -8.01
N ILE A 48 1.17 1.18 -7.95
CA ILE A 48 1.05 0.25 -9.08
C ILE A 48 -0.41 0.05 -9.49
N LEU A 49 -1.30 -0.15 -8.53
CA LEU A 49 -2.73 -0.32 -8.81
C LEU A 49 -3.35 0.95 -9.38
N ASP A 50 -3.03 2.11 -8.82
CA ASP A 50 -3.50 3.40 -9.31
C ASP A 50 -3.02 3.65 -10.75
N ALA A 51 -1.74 3.40 -11.04
CA ALA A 51 -1.19 3.52 -12.39
C ALA A 51 -1.84 2.55 -13.38
N HIS A 52 -2.19 1.33 -12.95
CA HIS A 52 -2.79 0.32 -13.82
C HIS A 52 -4.31 0.52 -14.02
N LEU A 53 -5.00 1.03 -13.01
CA LEU A 53 -6.46 1.22 -13.03
C LEU A 53 -6.88 2.58 -13.60
N LYS A 54 -5.99 3.58 -13.67
CA LYS A 54 -6.21 4.88 -14.32
C LYS A 54 -6.22 4.83 -15.86
N GLN A 55 -6.57 3.69 -16.45
CA GLN A 55 -6.80 3.59 -17.90
C GLN A 55 -8.20 4.14 -18.20
N ASP A 56 -8.28 5.41 -18.63
CA ASP A 56 -9.41 5.97 -19.39
C ASP A 56 -9.30 5.58 -20.88
#